data_AF-W9JIB7-F1
#
_entry.id   AF-W9JIB7-F1
#
_cell.length_a   1.000
_cell.length_b   1.000
_cell.length_c   1.000
_cell.angle_alpha   90.00
_cell.angle_beta   90.00
_cell.angle_gamma   90.00
#
_symmetry.space_group_name_H-M   'P 1'
#
loop_
_entity.id
_entity.type
_entity.pdbx_description
1 polymer ?
#
loop_
_entity_poly.entity_id
_entity_poly.type
_entity_poly.pdbx_seq_one_letter_code
_entity_poly.pdbx_strand_id
1 'polypeptide(L)'
;MSAKHAERTISYASPEDWDSWSNEFKKLAHAYDLWQYIDPTDRIRWPQRPELPEIRDYPRQADPDDPDSGTMTPGSDYVPPRRIGELTSEGRAEYEHDIRIYSLKETAYRETKKQEQKLVEFVLKTVSATYQKTSCVTGDRLDKWYQELRRSGVVYNERLRPEARDKYHKAVHTAPKINKLNEWVTEWETTMAEAISKKVPDALDAQCWAEDLNRAMYHVLPSWASTFRQHRRPQILNNSLNYREVAADIRYEAKMANASGRPSGIKRGAFAATYGAASRNDRPAVTDRDNDTIEVQGDASDWATDETSYAHRDTRGQGRGRRARGGGRGVSTKRKRAETTVNPNPDGPTCRGCLGFHDWKGCWYLFPAQKAEGWEPNQSIQRLINDRLKNDIGLVEEVKRLSKSRDRTTQDE
;
A
#
# COMPACT_ATOMS: atom_id res chain seq x y z
N MET A 1 34.32 -12.42 9.88
CA MET A 1 33.14 -13.12 10.42
C MET A 1 31.90 -12.55 9.72
N SER A 2 31.59 -13.02 8.51
CA SER A 2 30.38 -12.59 7.80
C SER A 2 29.17 -13.21 8.48
N ALA A 3 28.23 -12.36 8.91
CA ALA A 3 26.92 -12.79 9.38
C ALA A 3 26.27 -13.65 8.29
N LYS A 4 26.10 -14.94 8.56
CA LYS A 4 25.24 -15.80 7.77
C LYS A 4 23.84 -15.20 7.89
N HIS A 5 23.37 -14.53 6.85
CA HIS A 5 21.94 -14.33 6.68
C HIS A 5 21.32 -15.73 6.67
N ALA A 6 20.63 -16.08 7.74
CA ALA A 6 19.79 -17.27 7.75
C ALA A 6 18.76 -17.05 6.64
N GLU A 7 18.91 -17.75 5.52
CA GLU A 7 17.86 -17.88 4.53
C GLU A 7 16.65 -18.45 5.27
N ARG A 8 15.65 -17.60 5.52
CA ARG A 8 14.38 -18.07 6.09
C ARG A 8 13.76 -18.97 5.04
N THR A 9 13.92 -20.28 5.20
CA THR A 9 13.27 -21.27 4.37
C THR A 9 11.76 -21.13 4.59
N ILE A 10 11.07 -20.51 3.65
CA ILE A 10 9.62 -20.38 3.67
C ILE A 10 9.05 -21.77 3.44
N SER A 11 8.30 -22.30 4.40
CA SER A 11 7.61 -23.58 4.30
C SER A 11 6.17 -23.45 4.80
N TYR A 12 5.28 -24.28 4.28
CA TYR A 12 3.91 -24.48 4.77
C TYR A 12 3.80 -25.91 5.29
N ALA A 13 4.25 -26.09 6.54
CA ALA A 13 4.25 -27.39 7.21
C ALA A 13 3.07 -27.54 8.16
N SER A 14 2.61 -26.43 8.70
CA SER A 14 1.49 -26.32 9.62
C SER A 14 0.58 -25.16 9.20
N PRO A 15 -0.67 -25.13 9.66
CA PRO A 15 -1.55 -23.99 9.38
C PRO A 15 -1.04 -22.66 9.96
N GLU A 16 -0.17 -22.68 10.96
CA GLU A 16 0.48 -21.49 11.54
C GLU A 16 1.36 -20.75 10.53
N ASP A 17 1.91 -21.51 9.57
CA ASP A 17 2.77 -20.97 8.52
C ASP A 17 1.96 -20.24 7.43
N TRP A 18 0.62 -20.34 7.44
CA TRP A 18 -0.26 -19.85 6.39
C TRP A 18 -0.02 -18.38 6.07
N ASP A 19 -0.01 -17.51 7.07
CA ASP A 19 0.10 -16.07 6.84
C ASP A 19 1.45 -15.70 6.21
N SER A 20 2.54 -16.30 6.71
CA SER A 20 3.87 -16.08 6.17
C SER A 20 3.99 -16.63 4.74
N TRP A 21 3.58 -17.88 4.53
CA TRP A 21 3.64 -18.54 3.24
C TRP A 21 2.74 -17.87 2.19
N SER A 22 1.49 -17.55 2.54
CA SER A 22 0.54 -16.91 1.64
C SER A 22 1.01 -15.51 1.24
N ASN A 23 1.69 -14.77 2.12
CA ASN A 23 2.22 -13.45 1.78
C ASN A 23 3.35 -13.57 0.74
N GLU A 24 4.24 -14.55 0.90
CA GLU A 24 5.32 -14.78 -0.06
C GLU A 24 4.81 -15.32 -1.39
N PHE A 25 3.84 -16.25 -1.36
CA PHE A 25 3.15 -16.71 -2.56
C PHE A 25 2.50 -15.54 -3.32
N LYS A 26 1.79 -14.64 -2.63
CA LYS A 26 1.18 -13.44 -3.23
C LYS A 26 2.22 -12.51 -3.85
N LYS A 27 3.33 -12.24 -3.15
CA LYS A 27 4.41 -11.40 -3.69
C LYS A 27 4.96 -11.98 -5.00
N LEU A 28 5.21 -13.29 -5.04
CA LEU A 28 5.67 -13.97 -6.25
C LEU A 28 4.60 -13.94 -7.36
N ALA A 29 3.34 -14.20 -7.02
CA ALA A 29 2.24 -14.17 -7.98
C ALA A 29 2.03 -12.78 -8.59
N HIS A 30 2.19 -11.70 -7.82
CA HIS A 30 2.20 -10.34 -8.35
C HIS A 30 3.44 -10.05 -9.20
N ALA A 31 4.63 -10.52 -8.79
CA ALA A 31 5.85 -10.33 -9.57
C ALA A 31 5.79 -11.01 -10.94
N TYR A 32 5.03 -12.10 -11.06
CA TYR A 32 4.80 -12.83 -12.30
C TYR A 32 3.52 -12.42 -13.05
N ASP A 33 2.78 -11.44 -12.54
CA ASP A 33 1.50 -10.99 -13.11
C ASP A 33 0.43 -12.10 -13.23
N LEU A 34 0.46 -13.04 -12.28
CA LEU A 34 -0.45 -14.19 -12.23
C LEU A 34 -1.52 -14.07 -11.14
N TRP A 35 -1.36 -13.13 -10.20
CA TRP A 35 -2.29 -13.00 -9.07
C TRP A 35 -3.75 -12.82 -9.52
N GLN A 36 -3.98 -12.07 -10.60
CA GLN A 36 -5.32 -11.82 -11.15
C GLN A 36 -6.09 -13.08 -11.57
N TYR A 37 -5.38 -14.18 -11.88
CA TYR A 37 -6.00 -15.47 -12.24
C TYR A 37 -6.13 -16.42 -11.04
N ILE A 38 -5.48 -16.11 -9.91
CA ILE A 38 -5.44 -16.94 -8.70
C ILE A 38 -6.34 -16.37 -7.61
N ASP A 39 -6.50 -15.06 -7.56
CA ASP A 39 -7.25 -14.36 -6.54
C ASP A 39 -8.67 -14.93 -6.43
N PRO A 40 -9.09 -15.46 -5.26
CA PRO A 40 -10.44 -15.96 -5.08
C PRO A 40 -11.54 -14.90 -5.25
N THR A 41 -11.17 -13.61 -5.20
CA THR A 41 -12.11 -12.48 -5.33
C THR A 41 -12.32 -12.02 -6.78
N ASP A 42 -11.31 -12.19 -7.64
CA ASP A 42 -11.40 -11.86 -9.06
C ASP A 42 -11.68 -13.12 -9.88
N ARG A 43 -12.69 -13.07 -10.76
CA ARG A 43 -13.11 -14.22 -11.58
C ARG A 43 -12.51 -14.15 -12.99
N ILE A 44 -11.23 -13.82 -13.10
CA ILE A 44 -10.56 -13.75 -14.40
C ILE A 44 -10.17 -15.16 -14.83
N ARG A 45 -10.60 -15.55 -16.04
CA ARG A 45 -10.21 -16.84 -16.60
C ARG A 45 -8.74 -16.80 -16.98
N TRP A 46 -8.04 -17.87 -16.66
CA TRP A 46 -6.69 -18.08 -17.13
C TRP A 46 -6.59 -18.07 -18.66
N PRO A 47 -5.47 -17.60 -19.22
CA PRO A 47 -5.21 -17.64 -20.65
C PRO A 47 -5.34 -19.06 -21.18
N GLN A 48 -6.05 -19.21 -22.29
CA GLN A 48 -6.14 -20.46 -23.02
C GLN A 48 -5.07 -20.50 -24.11
N ARG A 49 -4.69 -21.72 -24.52
CA ARG A 49 -3.85 -21.89 -25.70
C ARG A 49 -4.63 -21.32 -26.90
N PRO A 50 -4.03 -20.42 -27.70
CA PRO A 50 -4.66 -19.92 -28.90
C PRO A 50 -4.80 -21.04 -29.95
N GLU A 51 -5.86 -20.96 -30.75
CA GLU A 51 -6.11 -21.89 -31.85
C GLU A 51 -5.36 -21.44 -33.09
N LEU A 52 -4.83 -22.42 -33.84
CA LEU A 52 -4.13 -22.15 -35.08
C LEU A 52 -5.17 -21.79 -36.16
N PRO A 53 -5.01 -20.66 -36.87
CA PRO A 53 -5.89 -20.31 -37.99
C PRO A 53 -5.87 -21.41 -39.06
N GLU A 54 -7.03 -21.91 -39.46
CA GLU A 54 -7.12 -22.94 -40.51
C GLU A 54 -7.25 -22.30 -41.88
N ILE A 55 -6.47 -22.77 -42.85
CA ILE A 55 -6.48 -22.27 -44.25
C ILE A 55 -7.89 -22.36 -44.86
N ARG A 56 -8.71 -23.31 -44.41
CA ARG A 56 -10.06 -23.58 -44.91
C ARG A 56 -11.07 -22.48 -44.61
N ASP A 57 -10.78 -21.62 -43.63
CA ASP A 57 -11.68 -20.56 -43.18
C ASP A 57 -11.60 -19.30 -44.06
N TYR A 58 -10.66 -19.27 -45.03
CA TYR A 58 -10.37 -18.12 -45.86
C TYR A 58 -10.86 -18.30 -47.29
N PRO A 59 -11.18 -17.21 -48.03
CA PRO A 59 -11.75 -17.30 -49.36
C PRO A 59 -10.81 -17.95 -50.39
N ARG A 60 -11.36 -18.88 -51.19
CA ARG A 60 -10.65 -19.55 -52.29
C ARG A 60 -10.68 -18.70 -53.56
N GLN A 61 -9.60 -18.72 -54.31
CA GLN A 61 -9.56 -18.14 -55.65
C GLN A 61 -10.42 -18.97 -56.62
N ALA A 62 -11.25 -18.31 -57.43
CA ALA A 62 -12.04 -18.97 -58.47
C ALA A 62 -11.12 -19.60 -59.54
N ASP A 63 -11.56 -20.73 -60.08
CA ASP A 63 -10.85 -21.38 -61.17
C ASP A 63 -11.08 -20.57 -62.47
N PRO A 64 -10.08 -20.32 -63.31
CA PRO A 64 -10.29 -19.58 -64.56
C PRO A 64 -11.32 -20.23 -65.49
N ASP A 65 -11.44 -21.56 -65.43
CA ASP A 65 -12.37 -22.35 -66.23
C ASP A 65 -13.74 -22.55 -65.54
N ASP A 66 -13.85 -22.23 -64.24
CA ASP A 66 -15.07 -22.32 -63.44
C ASP A 66 -15.15 -21.17 -62.42
N PRO A 67 -15.78 -20.04 -62.79
CA PRO A 67 -15.86 -18.86 -61.94
C PRO A 67 -16.70 -19.08 -60.66
N ASP A 68 -17.59 -20.08 -60.64
CA ASP A 68 -18.42 -20.41 -59.47
C ASP A 68 -17.67 -21.26 -58.43
N SER A 69 -16.51 -21.85 -58.80
CA SER A 69 -15.65 -22.68 -57.93
C SER A 69 -15.09 -21.93 -56.70
N GLY A 70 -15.03 -20.61 -56.75
CA GLY A 70 -14.54 -19.76 -55.66
C GLY A 70 -15.58 -19.42 -54.59
N THR A 71 -16.86 -19.70 -54.84
CA THR A 71 -18.00 -19.17 -54.06
C THR A 71 -18.80 -20.29 -53.41
N MET A 72 -19.04 -20.17 -52.10
CA MET A 72 -19.94 -21.07 -51.36
C MET A 72 -21.40 -20.76 -51.74
N THR A 73 -21.87 -21.26 -52.89
CA THR A 73 -23.28 -21.17 -53.33
C THR A 73 -24.01 -22.50 -53.14
N PRO A 74 -25.29 -22.51 -52.76
CA PRO A 74 -26.09 -23.73 -52.67
C PRO A 74 -26.18 -24.41 -54.05
N GLY A 75 -25.54 -25.58 -54.20
CA GLY A 75 -25.46 -26.32 -55.47
C GLY A 75 -24.07 -26.33 -56.13
N SER A 76 -23.08 -25.62 -55.57
CA SER A 76 -21.68 -25.64 -56.03
C SER A 76 -20.89 -26.82 -55.43
N ASP A 77 -20.04 -27.45 -56.24
CA ASP A 77 -19.01 -28.42 -55.82
C ASP A 77 -17.85 -27.71 -55.09
N TYR A 78 -18.17 -26.85 -54.11
CA TYR A 78 -17.19 -26.03 -53.43
C TYR A 78 -16.16 -26.92 -52.70
N VAL A 79 -14.90 -26.78 -53.09
CA VAL A 79 -13.76 -27.42 -52.42
C VAL A 79 -13.05 -26.37 -51.57
N PRO A 80 -13.03 -26.51 -50.22
CA PRO A 80 -12.31 -25.58 -49.36
C PRO A 80 -10.81 -25.53 -49.70
N PRO A 81 -10.16 -24.36 -49.60
CA PRO A 81 -8.75 -24.21 -49.91
C PRO A 81 -7.91 -25.05 -48.93
N ARG A 82 -6.92 -25.78 -49.47
CA ARG A 82 -6.01 -26.63 -48.68
C ARG A 82 -4.61 -26.06 -48.60
N ARG A 83 -4.28 -25.09 -49.44
CA ARG A 83 -2.94 -24.49 -49.56
C ARG A 83 -3.07 -22.99 -49.73
N ILE A 84 -2.06 -22.25 -49.25
CA ILE A 84 -2.02 -20.78 -49.33
C ILE A 84 -2.16 -20.27 -50.78
N GLY A 85 -1.65 -21.02 -51.76
CA GLY A 85 -1.76 -20.66 -53.18
C GLY A 85 -3.19 -20.69 -53.74
N GLU A 86 -4.11 -21.41 -53.10
CA GLU A 86 -5.52 -21.53 -53.51
C GLU A 86 -6.39 -20.40 -52.95
N LEU A 87 -5.84 -19.57 -52.05
CA LEU A 87 -6.56 -18.45 -51.45
C LEU A 87 -6.61 -17.24 -52.40
N THR A 88 -7.64 -16.41 -52.26
CA THR A 88 -7.65 -15.08 -52.89
C THR A 88 -6.50 -14.20 -52.37
N SER A 89 -6.16 -13.11 -53.06
CA SER A 89 -5.17 -12.15 -52.55
C SER A 89 -5.56 -11.56 -51.19
N GLU A 90 -6.85 -11.32 -50.98
CA GLU A 90 -7.40 -10.85 -49.71
C GLU A 90 -7.33 -11.93 -48.63
N GLY A 91 -7.78 -13.15 -48.93
CA GLY A 91 -7.71 -14.28 -48.00
C GLY A 91 -6.29 -14.67 -47.58
N ARG A 92 -5.30 -14.50 -48.48
CA ARG A 92 -3.88 -14.64 -48.12
C ARG A 92 -3.43 -13.57 -47.12
N ALA A 93 -3.84 -12.32 -47.31
CA ALA A 93 -3.49 -11.23 -46.42
C ALA A 93 -4.13 -11.37 -45.03
N GLU A 94 -5.38 -11.81 -44.98
CA GLU A 94 -6.10 -12.13 -43.73
C GLU A 94 -5.44 -13.30 -43.00
N TYR A 95 -5.16 -14.41 -43.68
CA TYR A 95 -4.46 -15.55 -43.09
C TYR A 95 -3.09 -15.16 -42.54
N GLU A 96 -2.31 -14.34 -43.27
CA GLU A 96 -1.01 -13.86 -42.78
C GLU A 96 -1.15 -12.92 -41.57
N HIS A 97 -2.20 -12.08 -41.54
CA HIS A 97 -2.52 -11.27 -40.38
C HIS A 97 -2.89 -12.11 -39.15
N ASP A 98 -3.75 -13.12 -39.33
CA ASP A 98 -4.21 -13.98 -38.24
C ASP A 98 -3.12 -14.92 -37.73
N ILE A 99 -2.23 -15.39 -38.60
CA ILE A 99 -1.00 -16.10 -38.19
C ILE A 99 -0.08 -15.21 -37.36
N ARG A 100 0.02 -13.91 -37.67
CA ARG A 100 0.78 -12.96 -36.84
C ARG A 100 0.12 -12.77 -35.47
N ILE A 101 -1.20 -12.61 -35.41
CA ILE A 101 -1.95 -12.54 -34.14
C ILE A 101 -1.77 -13.82 -33.33
N TYR A 102 -1.92 -15.00 -33.96
CA TYR A 102 -1.71 -16.30 -33.33
C TYR A 102 -0.31 -16.40 -32.73
N SER A 103 0.74 -16.03 -33.48
CA SER A 103 2.13 -16.07 -32.99
C SER A 103 2.33 -15.17 -31.76
N LEU A 104 1.75 -13.97 -31.76
CA LEU A 104 1.77 -13.08 -30.60
C LEU A 104 1.01 -13.67 -29.39
N LYS A 105 -0.16 -14.26 -29.60
CA LYS A 105 -0.93 -14.92 -28.53
C LYS A 105 -0.22 -16.16 -27.99
N GLU A 106 0.40 -16.96 -28.85
CA GLU A 106 1.09 -18.19 -28.47
C GLU A 106 2.37 -17.89 -27.69
N THR A 107 3.10 -16.84 -28.06
CA THR A 107 4.26 -16.36 -27.29
C THR A 107 3.85 -15.85 -25.91
N ALA A 108 2.78 -15.06 -25.81
CA ALA A 108 2.23 -14.61 -24.52
C ALA A 108 1.73 -15.79 -23.65
N TYR A 109 1.04 -16.76 -24.26
CA TYR A 109 0.59 -17.98 -23.58
C TYR A 109 1.75 -18.81 -23.03
N ARG A 110 2.80 -19.02 -23.84
CA ARG A 110 4.01 -19.76 -23.42
C ARG A 110 4.74 -19.08 -22.27
N GLU A 111 4.88 -17.76 -22.32
CA GLU A 111 5.50 -17.01 -21.22
C GLU A 111 4.67 -17.11 -19.94
N THR A 112 3.35 -16.96 -20.04
CA THR A 112 2.44 -17.15 -18.90
C THR A 112 2.59 -18.54 -18.30
N LYS A 113 2.59 -19.60 -19.13
CA LYS A 113 2.77 -20.98 -18.69
C LYS A 113 4.11 -21.22 -18.00
N LYS A 114 5.18 -20.60 -18.49
CA LYS A 114 6.51 -20.65 -17.87
C LYS A 114 6.51 -20.00 -16.49
N GLN A 115 5.84 -18.87 -16.31
CA GLN A 115 5.73 -18.23 -15.01
C GLN A 115 4.82 -19.02 -14.05
N GLU A 116 3.74 -19.62 -14.55
CA GLU A 116 2.88 -20.52 -13.78
C GLU A 116 3.68 -21.71 -13.25
N GLN A 117 4.54 -22.30 -14.08
CA GLN A 117 5.40 -23.41 -13.69
C GLN A 117 6.36 -23.05 -12.55
N LYS A 118 6.87 -21.82 -12.49
CA LYS A 118 7.71 -21.35 -11.37
C LYS A 118 6.92 -21.26 -10.06
N LEU A 119 5.68 -20.81 -10.10
CA LEU A 119 4.81 -20.81 -8.92
C LEU A 119 4.45 -22.23 -8.49
N VAL A 120 4.15 -23.11 -9.44
CA VAL A 120 3.91 -24.54 -9.14
C VAL A 120 5.14 -25.15 -8.47
N GLU A 121 6.34 -24.91 -8.99
CA GLU A 121 7.58 -25.37 -8.39
C GLU A 121 7.80 -24.81 -6.98
N PHE A 122 7.47 -23.52 -6.77
CA PHE A 122 7.50 -22.92 -5.43
C PHE A 122 6.54 -23.64 -4.47
N VAL A 123 5.29 -23.87 -4.86
CA VAL A 123 4.31 -24.61 -4.04
C VAL A 123 4.83 -26.00 -3.70
N LEU A 124 5.31 -26.76 -4.68
CA LEU A 124 5.80 -28.12 -4.49
C LEU A 124 7.07 -28.20 -3.63
N LYS A 125 7.89 -27.14 -3.60
CA LYS A 125 9.09 -27.07 -2.73
C LYS A 125 8.78 -26.64 -1.30
N THR A 126 7.75 -25.82 -1.12
CA THR A 126 7.50 -25.13 0.16
C THR A 126 6.36 -25.75 0.96
N VAL A 127 5.38 -26.37 0.31
CA VAL A 127 4.25 -27.04 0.97
C VAL A 127 4.65 -28.45 1.43
N SER A 128 4.27 -28.87 2.64
CA SER A 128 4.58 -30.21 3.13
C SER A 128 3.88 -31.32 2.34
N ALA A 129 4.47 -32.52 2.32
CA ALA A 129 3.93 -33.66 1.61
C ALA A 129 2.47 -34.00 1.99
N THR A 130 2.08 -33.77 3.24
CA THR A 130 0.70 -33.99 3.72
C THR A 130 -0.28 -33.04 3.02
N TYR A 131 0.03 -31.75 2.97
CA TYR A 131 -0.82 -30.75 2.31
C TYR A 131 -0.78 -30.88 0.79
N GLN A 132 0.34 -31.32 0.21
CA GLN A 132 0.38 -31.63 -1.23
C GLN A 132 -0.60 -32.76 -1.57
N LYS A 133 -0.65 -33.83 -0.77
CA LYS A 133 -1.57 -34.96 -1.01
C LYS A 133 -3.04 -34.58 -0.87
N THR A 134 -3.38 -33.67 0.05
CA THR A 134 -4.78 -33.31 0.32
C THR A 134 -5.27 -32.11 -0.48
N SER A 135 -4.39 -31.17 -0.82
CA SER A 135 -4.75 -29.85 -1.40
C SER A 135 -4.23 -29.64 -2.83
N CYS A 136 -3.17 -30.35 -3.24
CA CYS A 136 -2.55 -30.20 -4.57
C CYS A 136 -2.86 -31.43 -5.45
N VAL A 137 -4.14 -31.63 -5.78
CA VAL A 137 -4.60 -32.79 -6.56
C VAL A 137 -4.08 -32.69 -8.01
N THR A 138 -3.62 -33.82 -8.55
CA THR A 138 -3.15 -33.92 -9.94
C THR A 138 -4.27 -33.59 -10.92
N GLY A 139 -4.02 -32.65 -11.84
CA GLY A 139 -5.00 -32.19 -12.83
C GLY A 139 -5.79 -30.95 -12.39
N ASP A 140 -5.74 -30.60 -11.11
CA ASP A 140 -6.23 -29.29 -10.66
C ASP A 140 -5.23 -28.17 -10.99
N ARG A 141 -5.79 -26.96 -11.03
CA ARG A 141 -5.05 -25.74 -11.37
C ARG A 141 -4.52 -25.06 -10.11
N LEU A 142 -3.53 -24.20 -10.30
CA LEU A 142 -2.86 -23.46 -9.23
C LEU A 142 -3.82 -22.60 -8.39
N ASP A 143 -4.87 -22.04 -8.99
CA ASP A 143 -5.90 -21.28 -8.29
C ASP A 143 -6.69 -22.14 -7.29
N LYS A 144 -7.06 -23.36 -7.68
CA LYS A 144 -7.71 -24.32 -6.80
C LYS A 144 -6.79 -24.78 -5.67
N TRP A 145 -5.53 -25.08 -5.99
CA TRP A 145 -4.54 -25.46 -4.98
C TRP A 145 -4.41 -24.35 -3.91
N TYR A 146 -4.31 -23.09 -4.34
CA TYR A 146 -4.25 -21.96 -3.42
C TYR A 146 -5.52 -21.83 -2.56
N GLN A 147 -6.71 -22.07 -3.13
CA GLN A 147 -7.97 -22.01 -2.40
C GLN A 147 -8.08 -23.10 -1.32
N GLU A 148 -7.70 -24.34 -1.62
CA GLU A 148 -7.75 -25.44 -0.65
C GLU A 148 -6.69 -25.27 0.45
N LEU A 149 -5.47 -24.83 0.10
CA LEU A 149 -4.46 -24.45 1.09
C LEU A 149 -4.98 -23.31 1.98
N ARG A 150 -5.65 -22.31 1.40
CA ARG A 150 -6.29 -21.23 2.16
C ARG A 150 -7.37 -21.75 3.10
N ARG A 151 -8.20 -22.70 2.70
CA ARG A 151 -9.23 -23.29 3.57
C ARG A 151 -8.60 -23.94 4.79
N SER A 152 -7.51 -24.68 4.62
CA SER A 152 -6.79 -25.30 5.73
C SER A 152 -6.14 -24.28 6.67
N GLY A 153 -5.55 -23.21 6.13
CA GLY A 153 -4.89 -22.16 6.92
C GLY A 153 -5.87 -21.23 7.65
N VAL A 154 -6.97 -20.85 7.01
CA VAL A 154 -7.96 -19.90 7.58
C VAL A 154 -8.67 -20.48 8.80
N VAL A 155 -8.99 -21.78 8.80
CA VAL A 155 -9.61 -22.46 9.95
C VAL A 155 -8.72 -22.39 11.19
N TYR A 156 -7.39 -22.32 11.01
CA TYR A 156 -6.45 -22.22 12.12
C TYR A 156 -6.18 -20.77 12.55
N ASN A 157 -6.30 -19.81 11.64
CA ASN A 157 -6.29 -18.38 11.98
C ASN A 157 -7.43 -17.99 12.94
N GLU A 158 -8.57 -18.70 12.94
CA GLU A 158 -9.62 -18.52 13.94
C GLU A 158 -9.18 -18.94 15.36
N ARG A 159 -8.26 -19.90 15.50
CA ARG A 159 -7.69 -20.32 16.80
C ARG A 159 -6.51 -19.46 17.24
N LEU A 160 -5.66 -19.03 16.30
CA LEU A 160 -4.50 -18.17 16.58
C LEU A 160 -4.89 -16.73 16.94
N ARG A 161 -6.06 -16.25 16.49
CA ARG A 161 -6.52 -14.89 16.78
C ARG A 161 -6.81 -14.69 18.29
N PRO A 162 -7.54 -15.57 18.99
CA PRO A 162 -7.64 -15.56 20.46
C PRO A 162 -6.28 -15.58 21.16
N GLU A 163 -5.36 -16.47 20.77
CA GLU A 163 -4.05 -16.55 21.42
C GLU A 163 -3.22 -15.27 21.24
N ALA A 164 -3.26 -14.67 20.05
CA ALA A 164 -2.58 -13.40 19.78
C ALA A 164 -3.22 -12.24 20.52
N ARG A 165 -4.54 -12.26 20.67
CA ARG A 165 -5.29 -11.30 21.49
C ARG A 165 -4.89 -11.43 22.97
N ASP A 166 -4.80 -12.64 23.50
CA ASP A 166 -4.38 -12.89 24.88
C ASP A 166 -2.94 -12.44 25.13
N LYS A 167 -2.02 -12.72 24.18
CA LYS A 167 -0.64 -12.21 24.24
C LYS A 167 -0.58 -10.69 24.22
N TYR A 168 -1.36 -10.05 23.33
CA TYR A 168 -1.45 -8.60 23.24
C TYR A 168 -1.96 -7.98 24.56
N HIS A 169 -3.09 -8.48 25.08
CA HIS A 169 -3.64 -8.02 26.35
C HIS A 169 -2.68 -8.24 27.50
N LYS A 170 -1.98 -9.39 27.55
CA LYS A 170 -0.97 -9.66 28.56
C LYS A 170 0.17 -8.64 28.50
N ALA A 171 0.67 -8.32 27.30
CA ALA A 171 1.75 -7.34 27.13
C ALA A 171 1.31 -5.93 27.53
N VAL A 172 0.12 -5.50 27.10
CA VAL A 172 -0.38 -4.13 27.37
C VAL A 172 -0.84 -3.95 28.82
N HIS A 173 -1.54 -4.93 29.40
CA HIS A 173 -2.06 -4.81 30.77
C HIS A 173 -1.01 -5.06 31.85
N THR A 174 0.14 -5.67 31.50
CA THR A 174 1.26 -5.74 32.43
C THR A 174 1.94 -4.38 32.48
N ALA A 175 1.56 -3.55 33.46
CA ALA A 175 2.11 -2.21 33.61
C ALA A 175 3.65 -2.23 33.72
N PRO A 176 4.38 -1.45 32.91
CA PRO A 176 5.83 -1.44 32.97
C PRO A 176 6.33 -0.80 34.27
N LYS A 177 7.52 -1.22 34.71
CA LYS A 177 8.32 -0.41 35.65
C LYS A 177 9.12 0.61 34.86
N ILE A 178 9.27 1.83 35.37
CA ILE A 178 9.96 2.93 34.65
C ILE A 178 11.39 2.58 34.21
N ASN A 179 12.10 1.78 35.02
CA ASN A 179 13.46 1.32 34.72
C ASN A 179 13.54 0.20 33.65
N LYS A 180 12.40 -0.41 33.32
CA LYS A 180 12.28 -1.45 32.27
C LYS A 180 11.38 -0.99 31.11
N LEU A 181 11.07 0.30 31.03
CA LEU A 181 10.13 0.83 30.06
C LEU A 181 10.57 0.55 28.61
N ASN A 182 11.86 0.64 28.30
CA ASN A 182 12.37 0.34 26.95
C ASN A 182 12.21 -1.15 26.56
N GLU A 183 12.42 -2.08 27.50
CA GLU A 183 12.20 -3.51 27.29
C GLU A 183 10.71 -3.76 27.02
N TRP A 184 9.85 -3.16 27.84
CA TRP A 184 8.39 -3.27 27.70
C TRP A 184 7.87 -2.68 26.39
N VAL A 185 8.35 -1.49 25.97
CA VAL A 185 7.94 -0.89 24.68
C VAL A 185 8.32 -1.80 23.52
N THR A 186 9.46 -2.51 23.62
CA THR A 186 9.89 -3.46 22.60
C THR A 186 9.01 -4.72 22.58
N GLU A 187 8.63 -5.24 23.75
CA GLU A 187 7.67 -6.35 23.87
C GLU A 187 6.28 -5.94 23.35
N TRP A 188 5.83 -4.74 23.69
CA TRP A 188 4.57 -4.18 23.19
C TRP A 188 4.59 -4.01 21.67
N GLU A 189 5.64 -3.44 21.07
CA GLU A 189 5.72 -3.28 19.62
C GLU A 189 5.75 -4.62 18.86
N THR A 190 6.42 -5.63 19.41
CA THR A 190 6.49 -6.96 18.78
C THR A 190 5.15 -7.69 18.88
N THR A 191 4.49 -7.65 20.04
CA THR A 191 3.16 -8.23 20.23
C THR A 191 2.08 -7.48 19.44
N MET A 192 2.17 -6.16 19.34
CA MET A 192 1.30 -5.34 18.48
C MET A 192 1.46 -5.71 17.00
N ALA A 193 2.69 -5.89 16.52
CA ALA A 193 2.96 -6.34 15.16
C ALA A 193 2.37 -7.73 14.88
N GLU A 194 2.50 -8.67 15.83
CA GLU A 194 1.90 -10.02 15.74
C GLU A 194 0.36 -9.93 15.72
N ALA A 195 -0.24 -9.12 16.58
CA ALA A 195 -1.69 -8.95 16.69
C ALA A 195 -2.30 -8.30 15.42
N ILE A 196 -1.64 -7.27 14.87
CA ILE A 196 -2.03 -6.66 13.59
C ILE A 196 -1.93 -7.69 12.45
N SER A 197 -0.84 -8.46 12.40
CA SER A 197 -0.65 -9.52 11.39
C SER A 197 -1.80 -10.53 11.40
N LYS A 198 -2.22 -10.94 12.59
CA LYS A 198 -3.31 -11.91 12.81
C LYS A 198 -4.71 -11.28 12.79
N LYS A 199 -4.81 -9.98 12.47
CA LYS A 199 -6.05 -9.20 12.37
C LYS A 199 -6.88 -9.22 13.66
N VAL A 200 -6.23 -9.07 14.81
CA VAL A 200 -6.92 -8.89 16.09
C VAL A 200 -7.61 -7.52 16.09
N PRO A 201 -8.94 -7.42 16.29
CA PRO A 201 -9.67 -6.15 16.23
C PRO A 201 -9.09 -5.09 17.18
N ASP A 202 -8.77 -5.50 18.41
CA ASP A 202 -8.27 -4.62 19.47
C ASP A 202 -6.94 -3.94 19.09
N ALA A 203 -6.11 -4.59 18.26
CA ALA A 203 -4.85 -4.04 17.75
C ALA A 203 -5.00 -3.28 16.41
N LEU A 204 -6.09 -3.49 15.68
CA LEU A 204 -6.39 -2.81 14.42
C LEU A 204 -7.11 -1.48 14.62
N ASP A 205 -7.91 -1.36 15.69
CA ASP A 205 -8.64 -0.15 16.03
C ASP A 205 -7.81 0.74 16.95
N ALA A 206 -7.36 1.90 16.43
CA ALA A 206 -6.65 2.91 17.18
C ALA A 206 -7.39 3.45 18.38
N GLN A 207 -8.72 3.37 18.40
CA GLN A 207 -9.48 3.70 19.61
C GLN A 207 -9.14 2.70 20.71
N CYS A 208 -9.37 1.41 20.46
CA CYS A 208 -9.12 0.32 21.42
C CYS A 208 -7.67 0.32 21.94
N TRP A 209 -6.68 0.18 21.07
CA TRP A 209 -5.30 0.02 21.54
C TRP A 209 -4.72 1.29 22.17
N ALA A 210 -5.15 2.48 21.74
CA ALA A 210 -4.71 3.71 22.37
C ALA A 210 -5.31 3.89 23.78
N GLU A 211 -6.53 3.38 24.03
CA GLU A 211 -7.07 3.35 25.40
C GLU A 211 -6.27 2.44 26.31
N ASP A 212 -5.98 1.21 25.85
CA ASP A 212 -5.25 0.22 26.61
C ASP A 212 -3.82 0.68 26.90
N LEU A 213 -3.13 1.23 25.89
CA LEU A 213 -1.80 1.81 26.05
C LEU A 213 -1.82 3.00 27.02
N ASN A 214 -2.80 3.90 26.90
CA ASN A 214 -2.90 5.04 27.79
C ASN A 214 -3.12 4.62 29.24
N ARG A 215 -3.93 3.58 29.47
CA ARG A 215 -4.15 3.00 30.81
C ARG A 215 -2.87 2.40 31.39
N ALA A 216 -2.11 1.66 30.57
CA ALA A 216 -0.82 1.09 30.98
C ALA A 216 0.20 2.18 31.34
N MET A 217 0.26 3.24 30.54
CA MET A 217 1.23 4.32 30.68
C MET A 217 0.86 5.36 31.74
N TYR A 218 -0.42 5.47 32.14
CA TYR A 218 -0.86 6.43 33.15
C TYR A 218 -0.12 6.27 34.48
N HIS A 219 0.22 5.04 34.87
CA HIS A 219 0.94 4.77 36.11
C HIS A 219 2.46 4.98 36.03
N VAL A 220 3.01 5.16 34.82
CA VAL A 220 4.46 5.20 34.57
C VAL A 220 4.92 6.56 34.08
N LEU A 221 4.18 7.16 33.14
CA LEU A 221 4.40 8.51 32.62
C LEU A 221 3.06 9.29 32.61
N PRO A 222 2.57 9.77 33.77
CA PRO A 222 1.26 10.42 33.86
C PRO A 222 1.13 11.67 32.98
N SER A 223 2.20 12.48 32.89
CA SER A 223 2.23 13.69 32.07
C SER A 223 2.10 13.37 30.59
N TRP A 224 2.83 12.36 30.11
CA TRP A 224 2.74 11.90 28.73
C TRP A 224 1.36 11.30 28.41
N ALA A 225 0.81 10.46 29.29
CA ALA A 225 -0.50 9.84 29.09
C ALA A 225 -1.62 10.90 28.95
N SER A 226 -1.54 11.97 29.76
CA SER A 226 -2.50 13.06 29.73
C SER A 226 -2.44 13.86 28.41
N THR A 227 -1.24 14.14 27.90
CA THR A 227 -1.05 14.90 26.65
C THR A 227 -1.27 14.05 25.40
N PHE A 228 -0.88 12.76 25.43
CA PHE A 228 -1.02 11.81 24.33
C PHE A 228 -2.46 11.76 23.81
N ARG A 229 -3.44 11.55 24.70
CA ARG A 229 -4.85 11.50 24.30
C ARG A 229 -5.36 12.81 23.71
N GLN A 230 -4.90 13.95 24.21
CA GLN A 230 -5.35 15.25 23.73
C GLN A 230 -4.80 15.55 22.33
N HIS A 231 -3.49 15.34 22.12
CA HIS A 231 -2.84 15.65 20.84
C HIS A 231 -3.12 14.62 19.75
N ARG A 232 -3.29 13.35 20.10
CA ARG A 232 -3.50 12.26 19.13
C ARG A 232 -4.97 11.95 18.87
N ARG A 233 -5.93 12.65 19.51
CA ARG A 233 -7.37 12.42 19.36
C ARG A 233 -7.86 12.34 17.90
N PRO A 234 -7.47 13.26 16.98
CA PRO A 234 -7.93 13.16 15.58
C PRO A 234 -7.42 11.89 14.89
N GLN A 235 -6.17 11.50 15.17
CA GLN A 235 -5.50 10.32 14.60
C GLN A 235 -6.05 9.00 15.17
N ILE A 236 -6.55 9.05 16.40
CA ILE A 236 -7.26 7.93 17.04
C ILE A 236 -8.63 7.75 16.40
N LEU A 237 -9.40 8.84 16.22
CA LEU A 237 -10.75 8.79 15.68
C LEU A 237 -10.80 8.38 14.20
N ASN A 238 -9.82 8.81 13.40
CA ASN A 238 -9.73 8.45 11.98
C ASN A 238 -8.96 7.13 11.73
N ASN A 239 -8.56 6.42 12.79
CA ASN A 239 -7.74 5.20 12.74
C ASN A 239 -6.44 5.34 11.91
N SER A 240 -5.82 6.52 11.90
CA SER A 240 -4.57 6.78 11.16
C SER A 240 -3.33 6.80 12.05
N LEU A 241 -3.45 6.45 13.33
CA LEU A 241 -2.36 6.46 14.28
C LEU A 241 -1.41 5.28 14.07
N ASN A 242 -0.11 5.56 13.96
CA ASN A 242 0.92 4.54 13.79
C ASN A 242 1.55 4.15 15.12
N TYR A 243 1.39 2.89 15.53
CA TYR A 243 1.90 2.38 16.80
C TYR A 243 3.42 2.52 16.97
N ARG A 244 4.20 2.50 15.87
CA ARG A 244 5.67 2.67 15.91
C ARG A 244 6.08 4.11 16.21
N GLU A 245 5.31 5.08 15.73
CA GLU A 245 5.53 6.50 16.06
C GLU A 245 5.28 6.72 17.55
N VAL A 246 4.20 6.13 18.08
CA VAL A 246 3.89 6.20 19.51
C VAL A 246 4.99 5.52 20.36
N ALA A 247 5.52 4.38 19.91
CA ALA A 247 6.65 3.74 20.58
C ALA A 247 7.90 4.64 20.65
N ALA A 248 8.20 5.35 19.57
CA ALA A 248 9.31 6.30 19.51
C ALA A 248 9.09 7.48 20.47
N ASP A 249 7.88 8.02 20.53
CA ASP A 249 7.49 9.10 21.45
C ASP A 249 7.68 8.65 22.91
N ILE A 250 7.22 7.45 23.28
CA ILE A 250 7.38 6.91 24.64
C ILE A 250 8.86 6.76 25.01
N ARG A 251 9.69 6.25 24.09
CA ARG A 251 11.14 6.11 24.32
C ARG A 251 11.82 7.46 24.52
N TYR A 252 11.41 8.48 23.78
CA TYR A 252 11.93 9.84 23.94
C TYR A 252 11.59 10.41 25.32
N GLU A 253 10.33 10.28 25.74
CA GLU A 253 9.87 10.75 27.05
C GLU A 253 10.50 9.98 28.21
N ALA A 254 10.68 8.67 28.07
CA ALA A 254 11.41 7.84 29.03
C ALA A 254 12.84 8.34 29.23
N LYS A 255 13.51 8.78 28.15
CA LYS A 255 14.86 9.35 28.23
C LYS A 255 14.86 10.69 28.97
N MET A 256 13.87 11.54 28.73
CA MET A 256 13.74 12.85 29.40
C MET A 256 13.37 12.71 30.89
N ALA A 257 12.48 11.77 31.23
CA ALA A 257 12.11 11.46 32.61
C ALA A 257 13.26 10.84 33.43
N ASN A 258 14.11 10.03 32.79
CA ASN A 258 15.30 9.47 33.45
C ASN A 258 16.44 10.50 33.57
N ALA A 259 16.59 11.42 32.60
CA ALA A 259 17.58 12.50 32.65
C ALA A 259 17.28 13.56 33.73
N SER A 260 16.01 13.68 34.13
CA SER A 260 15.55 14.55 35.22
C SER A 260 15.61 13.90 36.60
N GLY A 261 16.18 12.69 36.71
CA GLY A 261 16.51 12.07 37.99
C GLY A 261 17.51 12.92 38.78
N ARG A 262 17.06 13.46 39.93
CA ARG A 262 17.84 14.24 40.90
C ARG A 262 19.28 13.71 41.06
N PRO A 263 20.30 14.58 41.14
CA PRO A 263 21.61 14.16 41.64
C PRO A 263 21.40 13.60 43.05
N SER A 264 21.64 12.30 43.21
CA SER A 264 21.72 11.67 44.51
C SER A 264 22.88 12.31 45.28
N GLY A 265 22.56 13.22 46.20
CA GLY A 265 23.52 13.70 47.20
C GLY A 265 23.60 15.21 47.40
N ILE A 266 22.47 15.89 47.68
CA ILE A 266 22.58 17.11 48.48
C ILE A 266 22.77 16.66 49.92
N LYS A 267 24.03 16.58 50.37
CA LYS A 267 24.36 16.44 51.79
C LYS A 267 23.71 17.64 52.51
N ARG A 268 22.76 17.36 53.41
CA ARG A 268 22.20 18.38 54.32
C ARG A 268 23.37 18.95 55.13
N GLY A 269 23.82 20.15 54.78
CA GLY A 269 24.79 20.88 55.58
C GLY A 269 24.15 21.21 56.93
N ALA A 270 24.72 20.66 57.99
CA ALA A 270 24.41 21.05 59.36
C ALA A 270 24.91 22.49 59.56
N PHE A 271 24.02 23.43 59.85
CA PHE A 271 24.41 24.75 60.33
C PHE A 271 24.73 24.62 61.83
N ALA A 272 26.01 24.68 62.18
CA ALA A 272 26.41 24.85 63.57
C ALA A 272 26.28 26.33 63.93
N ALA A 273 25.40 26.65 64.88
CA ALA A 273 25.33 27.96 65.51
C ALA A 273 26.49 28.10 66.50
N THR A 274 27.31 29.13 66.34
CA THR A 274 28.31 29.51 67.36
C THR A 274 28.14 30.98 67.72
N TYR A 275 27.55 31.17 68.90
CA TYR A 275 27.62 32.42 69.66
C TYR A 275 29.07 32.64 70.13
N GLY A 276 29.53 33.90 70.09
CA GLY A 276 30.95 34.24 70.17
C GLY A 276 31.60 34.25 71.56
N ALA A 277 32.93 34.36 71.58
CA ALA A 277 33.69 35.38 72.32
C ALA A 277 35.23 35.16 72.21
N ALA A 278 35.91 36.26 71.88
CA ALA A 278 37.20 36.76 72.39
C ALA A 278 38.57 36.12 72.05
N SER A 279 39.38 36.94 71.33
CA SER A 279 40.81 37.31 71.54
C SER A 279 41.91 36.22 71.36
N ARG A 280 43.05 36.41 70.68
CA ARG A 280 43.99 37.56 70.60
C ARG A 280 44.84 37.57 69.31
N ASN A 281 45.40 38.76 69.06
CA ASN A 281 46.25 39.27 67.96
C ASN A 281 47.59 38.55 67.69
N ASP A 282 48.07 38.64 66.43
CA ASP A 282 49.28 39.42 66.07
C ASP A 282 49.29 39.83 64.56
N ARG A 283 49.81 41.04 64.29
CA ARG A 283 49.73 41.92 63.07
C ARG A 283 51.09 41.96 62.31
N PRO A 284 51.37 42.77 61.24
CA PRO A 284 50.55 43.66 60.36
C PRO A 284 50.78 43.48 58.82
N ALA A 285 49.80 43.73 57.94
CA ALA A 285 49.45 44.95 57.16
C ALA A 285 50.37 45.33 55.96
N VAL A 286 49.82 45.28 54.73
CA VAL A 286 49.74 46.39 53.76
C VAL A 286 48.46 46.23 52.92
N THR A 287 47.77 47.34 52.69
CA THR A 287 46.49 47.54 52.00
C THR A 287 46.63 47.57 50.48
N ASP A 288 45.64 47.08 49.74
CA ASP A 288 44.82 47.97 48.90
C ASP A 288 43.52 47.31 48.43
N ARG A 289 42.50 48.18 48.33
CA ARG A 289 41.10 47.91 48.01
C ARG A 289 40.94 47.58 46.52
N ASP A 290 39.95 46.74 46.20
CA ASP A 290 38.99 47.05 45.15
C ASP A 290 37.66 46.32 45.39
N ASN A 291 36.59 47.03 45.05
CA ASN A 291 35.19 46.81 45.38
C ASN A 291 34.45 46.31 44.14
N ASP A 292 33.92 45.10 44.15
CA ASP A 292 32.95 44.64 43.13
C ASP A 292 31.62 44.29 43.78
N THR A 293 30.66 45.17 43.54
CA THR A 293 29.24 44.99 43.89
C THR A 293 28.51 44.52 42.63
N ILE A 294 27.69 43.48 42.83
CA ILE A 294 26.81 42.84 41.85
C ILE A 294 25.55 43.68 41.66
N GLU A 295 25.12 43.92 40.42
CA GLU A 295 23.76 44.35 40.09
C GLU A 295 23.06 43.37 39.16
N VAL A 296 21.83 43.02 39.56
CA VAL A 296 20.84 42.19 38.87
C VAL A 296 19.70 43.11 38.46
N GLN A 297 19.21 43.03 37.22
CA GLN A 297 17.90 43.56 36.81
C GLN A 297 17.23 42.68 35.75
N GLY A 298 15.99 42.25 36.04
CA GLY A 298 14.95 41.90 35.04
C GLY A 298 14.48 43.16 34.29
N ASP A 299 13.50 43.16 33.40
CA ASP A 299 12.25 42.41 33.31
C ASP A 299 11.62 42.59 31.90
N ALA A 300 10.41 42.07 31.70
CA ALA A 300 9.64 41.77 30.48
C ALA A 300 9.10 42.88 29.51
N SER A 301 8.45 42.38 28.43
CA SER A 301 7.48 42.98 27.46
C SER A 301 8.05 43.83 26.31
N ASP A 302 7.52 43.87 25.08
CA ASP A 302 6.13 43.77 24.62
C ASP A 302 6.03 43.47 23.08
N TRP A 303 4.83 43.16 22.61
CA TRP A 303 4.46 42.72 21.24
C TRP A 303 4.33 43.86 20.21
N ALA A 304 4.65 43.59 18.93
CA ALA A 304 3.96 44.22 17.79
C ALA A 304 4.10 43.39 16.49
N THR A 305 2.93 43.09 15.91
CA THR A 305 2.65 42.59 14.56
C THR A 305 2.90 43.64 13.48
N ASP A 306 3.25 43.26 12.24
CA ASP A 306 2.35 43.34 11.06
C ASP A 306 3.03 42.92 9.73
N GLU A 307 2.18 42.64 8.75
CA GLU A 307 2.36 41.99 7.45
C GLU A 307 3.13 42.75 6.34
N THR A 308 3.31 42.02 5.22
CA THR A 308 3.34 42.43 3.80
C THR A 308 4.66 42.72 3.05
N SER A 309 5.03 41.73 2.21
CA SER A 309 5.15 41.82 0.73
C SER A 309 6.42 42.36 0.01
N TYR A 310 6.68 41.71 -1.13
CA TYR A 310 7.52 42.05 -2.30
C TYR A 310 9.02 41.67 -2.35
N ALA A 311 9.28 40.55 -3.03
CA ALA A 311 9.96 40.42 -4.33
C ALA A 311 11.41 40.91 -4.58
N HIS A 312 12.18 39.97 -5.16
CA HIS A 312 13.33 40.10 -6.09
C HIS A 312 14.64 40.78 -5.64
N ARG A 313 15.73 40.00 -5.63
CA ARG A 313 16.75 40.07 -6.71
C ARG A 313 17.79 38.95 -6.65
N ASP A 314 18.09 38.44 -7.85
CA ASP A 314 19.21 37.58 -8.21
C ASP A 314 20.58 38.14 -7.78
N THR A 315 21.52 37.25 -7.46
CA THR A 315 22.90 37.40 -7.93
C THR A 315 23.55 36.05 -8.20
N ARG A 316 24.32 36.06 -9.29
CA ARG A 316 24.95 34.97 -10.02
C ARG A 316 26.47 35.12 -9.85
N GLY A 317 27.17 34.01 -9.63
CA GLY A 317 28.65 33.94 -9.73
C GLY A 317 29.13 32.54 -9.33
N GLN A 318 29.25 31.58 -10.26
CA GLN A 318 30.42 31.27 -11.11
C GLN A 318 31.74 30.96 -10.37
N GLY A 319 32.21 29.72 -10.57
CA GLY A 319 33.60 29.27 -10.38
C GLY A 319 33.68 27.74 -10.52
N ARG A 320 33.72 27.19 -11.75
CA ARG A 320 34.90 26.55 -12.39
C ARG A 320 35.80 25.79 -11.38
N GLY A 321 36.09 24.49 -11.45
CA GLY A 321 35.92 23.42 -12.44
C GLY A 321 37.11 22.46 -12.29
N ARG A 322 36.96 21.16 -12.64
CA ARG A 322 37.97 20.35 -13.35
C ARG A 322 37.47 18.92 -13.59
N ARG A 323 38.02 18.37 -14.68
CA ARG A 323 37.62 17.19 -15.46
C ARG A 323 38.12 15.90 -14.84
N ALA A 324 37.36 14.81 -15.02
CA ALA A 324 37.94 13.48 -15.26
C ALA A 324 36.99 12.66 -16.16
N ARG A 325 37.54 12.16 -17.26
CA ARG A 325 36.95 11.21 -18.21
C ARG A 325 36.90 9.82 -17.57
N GLY A 326 35.82 9.08 -17.84
CA GLY A 326 35.75 7.64 -17.60
C GLY A 326 34.38 7.10 -17.96
N GLY A 327 34.25 6.49 -19.13
CA GLY A 327 32.99 5.99 -19.67
C GLY A 327 32.49 4.74 -18.93
N GLY A 328 31.17 4.65 -18.80
CA GLY A 328 30.45 3.46 -18.39
C GLY A 328 28.98 3.63 -18.76
N ARG A 329 28.55 2.93 -19.82
CA ARG A 329 27.14 2.86 -20.23
C ARG A 329 26.34 2.14 -19.13
N GLY A 330 25.77 2.91 -18.21
CA GLY A 330 24.74 2.45 -17.28
C GLY A 330 23.38 2.91 -17.79
N VAL A 331 22.61 2.00 -18.37
CA VAL A 331 21.19 2.23 -18.68
C VAL A 331 20.45 2.34 -17.34
N SER A 332 20.15 3.57 -16.94
CA SER A 332 19.30 3.86 -15.79
C SER A 332 17.85 3.55 -16.14
N THR A 333 17.32 2.44 -15.61
CA THR A 333 15.88 2.14 -15.55
C THR A 333 15.22 3.10 -14.55
N LYS A 334 15.08 4.37 -14.94
CA LYS A 334 14.08 5.25 -14.34
C LYS A 334 12.72 4.68 -14.72
N ARG A 335 11.96 4.24 -13.71
CA ARG A 335 10.56 3.83 -13.86
C ARG A 335 9.82 4.94 -14.61
N LYS A 336 9.25 4.61 -15.77
CA LYS A 336 8.27 5.45 -16.45
C LYS A 336 7.13 5.63 -15.45
N ARG A 337 6.96 6.85 -14.93
CA ARG A 337 5.72 7.26 -14.26
C ARG A 337 4.61 6.96 -15.25
N ALA A 338 3.56 6.26 -14.83
CA ALA A 338 2.37 6.06 -15.65
C ALA A 338 1.99 7.42 -16.24
N GLU A 339 1.86 7.50 -17.56
CA GLU A 339 1.33 8.68 -18.24
C GLU A 339 -0.01 9.00 -17.59
N THR A 340 -0.07 10.08 -16.83
CA THR A 340 -1.32 10.75 -16.53
C THR A 340 -1.96 11.02 -17.87
N THR A 341 -3.08 10.36 -18.17
CA THR A 341 -3.93 10.68 -19.32
C THR A 341 -4.27 12.15 -19.20
N VAL A 342 -3.59 12.99 -19.99
CA VAL A 342 -3.86 14.42 -20.07
C VAL A 342 -5.10 14.56 -20.94
N ASN A 343 -6.09 15.35 -20.48
CA ASN A 343 -7.27 15.65 -21.28
C ASN A 343 -6.81 16.19 -22.65
N PRO A 344 -7.19 15.57 -23.78
CA PRO A 344 -6.83 16.05 -25.12
C PRO A 344 -7.26 17.49 -25.38
N ASN A 345 -8.25 17.98 -24.62
CA ASN A 345 -8.64 19.38 -24.58
C ASN A 345 -8.51 19.90 -23.13
N PRO A 346 -7.49 20.72 -22.79
CA PRO A 346 -7.29 21.21 -21.42
C PRO A 346 -8.46 22.07 -20.91
N ASP A 347 -9.24 22.67 -21.82
CA ASP A 347 -10.43 23.47 -21.50
C ASP A 347 -11.74 22.66 -21.61
N GLY A 348 -11.66 21.36 -21.93
CA GLY A 348 -12.81 20.48 -22.11
C GLY A 348 -13.45 20.04 -20.79
N PRO A 349 -14.78 19.80 -20.76
CA PRO A 349 -15.46 19.39 -19.54
C PRO A 349 -14.94 18.03 -19.06
N THR A 350 -14.66 17.95 -17.76
CA THR A 350 -14.32 16.68 -17.08
C THR A 350 -15.49 16.23 -16.23
N CYS A 351 -15.87 14.97 -16.35
CA CYS A 351 -17.01 14.44 -15.64
C CYS A 351 -16.75 14.38 -14.13
N ARG A 352 -17.62 15.02 -13.34
CA ARG A 352 -17.50 15.04 -11.87
C ARG A 352 -17.67 13.66 -11.22
N GLY A 353 -18.41 12.76 -11.87
CA GLY A 353 -18.62 11.38 -11.41
C GLY A 353 -17.48 10.43 -11.79
N CYS A 354 -17.38 10.10 -13.08
CA CYS A 354 -16.45 9.09 -13.58
C CYS A 354 -15.03 9.60 -13.85
N LEU A 355 -14.79 10.92 -13.76
CA LEU A 355 -13.52 11.58 -14.12
C LEU A 355 -13.11 11.44 -15.60
N GLY A 356 -14.01 10.98 -16.46
CA GLY A 356 -13.78 10.90 -17.90
C GLY A 356 -13.84 12.26 -18.59
N PHE A 357 -13.27 12.34 -19.79
CA PHE A 357 -13.25 13.55 -20.64
C PHE A 357 -14.56 13.71 -21.41
N HIS A 358 -15.65 14.01 -20.70
CA HIS A 358 -16.95 14.33 -21.27
C HIS A 358 -17.77 15.17 -20.27
N ASP A 359 -18.85 15.81 -20.74
CA ASP A 359 -19.77 16.49 -19.84
C ASP A 359 -20.44 15.50 -18.88
N TRP A 360 -20.49 15.85 -17.60
CA TRP A 360 -21.00 14.97 -16.55
C TRP A 360 -22.50 14.69 -16.70
N LYS A 361 -23.25 15.58 -17.36
CA LYS A 361 -24.67 15.38 -17.70
C LYS A 361 -24.91 14.25 -18.70
N GLY A 362 -23.91 13.91 -19.51
CA GLY A 362 -23.92 12.79 -20.46
C GLY A 362 -23.27 11.51 -19.91
N CYS A 363 -22.96 11.45 -18.62
CA CYS A 363 -22.29 10.30 -18.03
C CYS A 363 -23.23 9.09 -17.95
N TRP A 364 -22.96 8.04 -18.73
CA TRP A 364 -23.73 6.79 -18.71
C TRP A 364 -23.66 6.02 -17.38
N TYR A 365 -22.64 6.28 -16.57
CA TYR A 365 -22.54 5.71 -15.24
C TYR A 365 -23.41 6.44 -14.20
N LEU A 366 -23.59 7.76 -14.33
CA LEU A 366 -24.47 8.54 -13.45
C LEU A 366 -25.93 8.45 -13.90
N PHE A 367 -26.16 8.33 -15.21
CA PHE A 367 -27.49 8.28 -15.80
C PHE A 367 -27.65 7.04 -16.69
N PRO A 368 -28.01 5.88 -16.10
CA PRO A 368 -28.11 4.62 -16.83
C PRO A 368 -29.13 4.60 -17.98
N ALA A 369 -30.14 5.47 -17.95
CA ALA A 369 -31.14 5.57 -19.00
C ALA A 369 -30.58 6.06 -20.35
N GLN A 370 -29.36 6.63 -20.38
CA GLN A 370 -28.71 7.13 -21.61
C GLN A 370 -27.71 6.16 -22.22
N LYS A 371 -27.60 4.95 -21.66
CA LYS A 371 -26.64 3.96 -22.14
C LYS A 371 -27.01 3.57 -23.58
N ALA A 372 -26.01 3.52 -24.45
CA ALA A 372 -26.16 2.91 -25.76
C ALA A 372 -26.50 1.41 -25.60
N GLU A 373 -27.26 0.88 -26.54
CA GLU A 373 -27.59 -0.55 -26.58
C GLU A 373 -26.30 -1.37 -26.71
N GLY A 374 -26.10 -2.35 -25.82
CA GLY A 374 -24.86 -3.14 -25.74
C GLY A 374 -23.72 -2.51 -24.91
N TRP A 375 -23.95 -1.39 -24.22
CA TRP A 375 -22.92 -0.81 -23.35
C TRP A 375 -22.72 -1.61 -22.05
N GLU A 376 -21.47 -2.00 -21.78
CA GLU A 376 -21.08 -2.68 -20.54
C GLU A 376 -20.28 -1.75 -19.60
N PRO A 377 -20.60 -1.70 -18.30
CA PRO A 377 -19.89 -0.85 -17.35
C PRO A 377 -18.50 -1.40 -17.03
N ASN A 378 -17.49 -0.52 -17.05
CA ASN A 378 -16.20 -0.83 -16.47
C ASN A 378 -16.33 -0.89 -14.93
N GLN A 379 -16.04 -2.06 -14.35
CA GLN A 379 -16.21 -2.31 -12.92
C GLN A 379 -15.38 -1.37 -12.03
N SER A 380 -14.20 -0.95 -12.47
CA SER A 380 -13.33 -0.04 -11.70
C SER A 380 -13.92 1.37 -11.63
N ILE A 381 -14.46 1.87 -12.75
CA ILE A 381 -15.14 3.17 -12.81
C ILE A 381 -16.45 3.12 -12.01
N GLN A 382 -17.17 2.00 -12.08
CA GLN A 382 -18.40 1.81 -11.31
C GLN A 382 -18.14 1.81 -9.79
N ARG A 383 -17.04 1.18 -9.34
CA ARG A 383 -16.61 1.25 -7.92
C ARG A 383 -16.27 2.68 -7.50
N LEU A 384 -15.53 3.42 -8.32
CA LEU A 384 -15.20 4.83 -8.07
C LEU A 384 -16.46 5.69 -7.92
N ILE A 385 -17.45 5.49 -8.78
CA ILE A 385 -18.69 6.26 -8.76
C ILE A 385 -19.54 5.89 -7.55
N ASN A 386 -19.63 4.61 -7.20
CA ASN A 386 -20.33 4.17 -6.00
C ASN A 386 -19.71 4.77 -4.74
N ASP A 387 -18.38 4.82 -4.65
CA ASP A 387 -17.69 5.48 -3.54
C ASP A 387 -17.97 6.99 -3.49
N ARG A 388 -17.93 7.67 -4.64
CA ARG A 388 -18.24 9.10 -4.74
C ARG A 388 -19.69 9.43 -4.41
N LEU A 389 -20.65 8.62 -4.87
CA LEU A 389 -22.06 8.77 -4.52
C LEU A 389 -22.32 8.48 -3.04
N LYS A 390 -21.44 7.72 -2.37
CA LYS A 390 -21.53 7.47 -0.93
C LYS A 390 -20.95 8.64 -0.11
N ASN A 391 -19.89 9.28 -0.61
CA ASN A 391 -19.10 10.24 0.16
C ASN A 391 -19.38 11.72 -0.21
N ASP A 392 -19.88 12.02 -1.42
CA ASP A 392 -20.20 13.39 -1.87
C ASP A 392 -21.71 13.60 -1.96
N ILE A 393 -22.28 14.15 -0.88
CA ILE A 393 -23.72 14.47 -0.77
C ILE A 393 -24.16 15.46 -1.86
N GLY A 394 -23.31 16.43 -2.21
CA GLY A 394 -23.63 17.44 -3.23
C GLY A 394 -23.71 16.83 -4.64
N LEU A 395 -22.88 15.83 -4.95
CA LEU A 395 -22.99 15.07 -6.21
C LEU A 395 -24.31 14.29 -6.27
N VAL A 396 -24.73 13.68 -5.15
CA VAL A 396 -25.99 12.90 -5.08
C VAL A 396 -27.22 13.78 -5.32
N GLU A 397 -27.28 14.94 -4.68
CA GLU A 397 -28.41 15.87 -4.83
C GLU A 397 -28.53 16.38 -6.27
N GLU A 398 -27.40 16.69 -6.88
CA GLU A 398 -27.33 17.26 -8.22
C GLU A 398 -27.65 16.22 -9.31
N VAL A 399 -27.22 14.95 -9.12
CA VAL A 399 -27.67 13.82 -9.95
C VAL A 399 -29.17 13.60 -9.82
N LYS A 400 -29.72 13.60 -8.60
CA LYS A 400 -31.17 13.46 -8.37
C LYS A 400 -31.97 14.59 -9.02
N ARG A 401 -31.48 15.83 -8.94
CA ARG A 401 -32.12 17.01 -9.54
C ARG A 401 -32.20 16.87 -11.06
N LEU A 402 -31.11 16.46 -11.70
CA LEU A 402 -31.08 16.26 -13.14
C LEU A 402 -31.87 15.05 -13.61
N SER A 403 -31.88 13.93 -12.89
CA SER A 403 -32.73 12.79 -13.21
C SER A 403 -34.21 13.19 -13.22
N LYS A 404 -34.68 13.88 -12.17
CA LYS A 404 -36.06 14.36 -12.08
C LYS A 404 -36.45 15.35 -13.17
N SER A 405 -35.53 16.24 -13.56
CA SER A 405 -35.79 17.19 -14.65
C SER A 405 -35.98 16.47 -15.99
N ARG A 406 -35.36 15.30 -16.17
CA ARG A 406 -35.34 14.57 -17.45
C ARG A 406 -36.49 13.57 -17.55
N ASP A 407 -36.85 12.93 -16.45
CA ASP A 407 -38.03 12.05 -16.39
C ASP A 407 -39.33 12.83 -16.72
N ARG A 408 -39.37 14.14 -16.41
CA ARG A 408 -40.47 15.03 -16.81
C ARG A 408 -40.48 15.31 -18.32
N THR A 409 -39.31 15.52 -18.93
CA THR A 409 -39.22 15.79 -20.38
C THR A 409 -39.62 14.57 -21.22
N THR A 410 -39.36 13.35 -20.73
CA THR A 410 -39.76 12.10 -21.41
C THR A 410 -41.23 11.71 -21.21
N GLN A 411 -41.99 12.42 -20.37
CA GLN A 411 -43.43 12.19 -20.18
C GLN A 411 -44.31 13.14 -21.01
N ASP A 412 -43.73 14.20 -21.57
CA ASP A 412 -44.42 15.20 -22.41
C ASP A 412 -44.14 15.01 -23.92
N GLU A 413 -43.44 13.94 -24.30
CA GLU A 413 -43.28 13.41 -25.68
C GLU A 413 -43.99 12.06 -25.80
#